data_AF-A0A7G1NI24-F1
#
_entry.id   AF-A0A7G1NI24-F1
#
_cell.length_a   1.000
_cell.length_b   1.000
_cell.length_c   1.000
_cell.angle_alpha   90.00
_cell.angle_beta   90.00
_cell.angle_gamma   90.00
#
_symmetry.space_group_name_H-M   'P 1'
#
loop_
_entity.id
_entity.type
_entity.pdbx_description
1 polymer ?
#
loop_
_entity_poly.entity_id
_entity_poly.type
_entity_poly.pdbx_seq_one_letter_code
_entity_poly.pdbx_strand_id
1 'polypeptide(L)'
;MAHGNEGSTDPLYCGCMAENFGGDTPSTGSVTVSLVGGRNERGEPLSNEPSVTASQLAVKEAKREGDSWRKVTTVDIPGVGPAARTHGIEDIAVPGDELDRTVRAVLMQTYIPVPGQEGKVALVAGSSQVLDLADSFFDIFDAITSTFRFTS
;
A
#
# COMPACT_ATOMS: atom_id res chain seq x y z
N MET A 1 -14.73 28.47 -10.54
CA MET A 1 -15.50 27.58 -9.64
C MET A 1 -15.23 26.15 -10.10
N ALA A 2 -14.34 25.45 -9.42
CA ALA A 2 -14.05 24.04 -9.67
C ALA A 2 -14.69 23.25 -8.51
N HIS A 3 -15.69 22.44 -8.81
CA HIS A 3 -16.25 21.51 -7.82
C HIS A 3 -15.28 20.34 -7.68
N GLY A 4 -14.60 20.29 -6.53
CA GLY A 4 -13.92 19.08 -6.07
C GLY A 4 -14.97 18.03 -5.74
N ASN A 5 -14.87 16.87 -6.39
CA ASN A 5 -15.67 15.70 -6.06
C ASN A 5 -14.87 14.89 -5.02
N GLU A 6 -15.03 15.22 -3.75
CA GLU A 6 -14.47 14.43 -2.64
C GLU A 6 -15.27 13.12 -2.53
N GLY A 7 -14.75 12.06 -3.16
CA GLY A 7 -15.08 10.72 -2.72
C GLY A 7 -14.48 10.54 -1.34
N SER A 8 -15.30 10.61 -0.28
CA SER A 8 -14.86 10.30 1.08
C SER A 8 -14.19 8.93 1.09
N THR A 9 -12.90 8.94 1.41
CA THR A 9 -12.12 7.79 1.85
C THR A 9 -12.01 7.93 3.35
N ASP A 10 -12.72 7.09 4.10
CA ASP A 10 -12.56 7.06 5.56
C ASP A 10 -11.50 5.99 5.89
N PRO A 11 -10.26 6.37 6.21
CA PRO A 11 -9.24 5.42 6.60
C PRO A 11 -9.52 4.88 8.01
N LEU A 12 -9.51 3.56 8.16
CA LEU A 12 -9.35 2.94 9.47
C LEU A 12 -7.85 2.80 9.75
N TYR A 13 -7.34 3.62 10.67
CA TYR A 13 -5.92 3.62 11.04
C TYR A 13 -5.64 2.56 12.13
N CYS A 14 -4.65 1.69 11.91
CA CYS A 14 -4.19 0.72 12.89
C CYS A 14 -2.65 0.71 12.97
N GLY A 15 -2.07 1.58 13.80
CA GLY A 15 -0.62 1.55 14.04
C GLY A 15 -0.21 0.34 14.87
N CYS A 16 0.72 -0.48 14.36
CA CYS A 16 1.32 -1.59 15.10
C CYS A 16 2.84 -1.38 15.23
N MET A 17 3.36 -1.40 16.45
CA MET A 17 4.80 -1.45 16.71
C MET A 17 5.18 -2.92 16.91
N ALA A 18 6.03 -3.46 16.05
CA ALA A 18 6.60 -4.79 16.23
C ALA A 18 8.03 -4.64 16.79
N GLU A 19 8.22 -5.02 18.05
CA GLU A 19 9.55 -5.19 18.62
C GLU A 19 10.05 -6.61 18.28
N ASN A 20 11.23 -6.72 17.65
CA ASN A 20 11.90 -8.01 17.51
C ASN A 20 12.48 -8.40 18.88
N PHE A 21 12.13 -9.58 19.39
CA PHE A 21 12.70 -10.12 20.61
C PHE A 21 14.14 -10.60 20.32
N GLY A 22 15.12 -9.74 20.56
CA GLY A 22 16.54 -10.08 20.33
C GLY A 22 17.58 -9.04 20.77
N GLY A 23 17.19 -7.82 21.11
CA GLY A 23 18.14 -6.74 21.47
C GLY A 23 18.65 -5.91 20.29
N ASP A 24 18.18 -6.21 19.07
CA ASP A 24 18.43 -5.41 17.88
C ASP A 24 17.43 -4.24 17.74
N THR A 25 17.79 -3.24 16.92
CA THR A 25 16.99 -2.03 16.65
C THR A 25 15.51 -2.37 16.37
N PRO A 26 14.54 -1.78 17.09
CA PRO A 26 13.12 -2.02 16.86
C PRO A 26 12.72 -1.73 15.41
N SER A 27 12.00 -2.65 14.77
CA SER A 27 11.40 -2.42 13.46
C SER A 27 10.10 -1.63 13.64
N THR A 28 10.20 -0.31 13.69
CA THR A 28 9.01 0.55 13.74
C THR A 28 8.35 0.60 12.36
N GLY A 29 7.04 0.35 12.33
CA GLY A 29 6.25 0.46 11.13
C GLY A 29 4.84 0.94 11.45
N SER A 30 4.09 1.28 10.42
CA SER A 30 2.66 1.57 10.53
C SER A 30 1.90 0.75 9.51
N VAL A 31 0.65 0.41 9.84
CA VAL A 31 -0.29 -0.24 8.93
C VAL A 31 -1.57 0.58 8.89
N THR A 32 -2.15 0.76 7.71
CA THR A 32 -3.44 1.41 7.54
C THR A 32 -4.33 0.56 6.66
N VAL A 33 -5.64 0.61 6.91
CA VAL A 33 -6.63 0.00 6.05
C VAL A 33 -7.61 1.10 5.63
N SER A 34 -7.63 1.43 4.35
CA SER A 34 -8.48 2.50 3.82
C SER A 34 -9.38 1.96 2.74
N LEU A 35 -10.66 2.33 2.74
CA LEU A 35 -11.54 2.05 1.62
C LEU A 35 -11.27 3.09 0.53
N VAL A 36 -10.79 2.64 -0.63
CA VAL A 36 -10.44 3.51 -1.76
C VAL A 36 -11.30 3.12 -2.96
N GLY A 37 -11.71 4.12 -3.72
CA GLY A 37 -12.29 3.92 -5.06
C GLY A 37 -12.03 5.14 -5.91
N GLY A 38 -11.83 4.92 -7.20
CA GLY A 38 -11.65 5.97 -8.18
C GLY A 38 -12.71 5.91 -9.26
N ARG A 39 -12.84 7.01 -10.01
CA ARG A 39 -13.63 7.08 -11.23
C ARG A 39 -12.77 7.61 -12.36
N ASN A 40 -13.02 7.15 -13.58
CA ASN A 40 -12.38 7.71 -14.78
C ASN A 40 -12.99 9.08 -15.12
N GLU A 41 -12.48 9.72 -16.18
CA GLU A 41 -12.96 11.04 -16.65
C GLU A 41 -14.44 11.05 -17.05
N ARG A 42 -15.01 9.89 -17.39
CA ARG A 42 -16.43 9.70 -17.72
C ARG A 42 -17.31 9.44 -16.49
N GLY A 43 -16.71 9.40 -15.30
CA GLY A 43 -17.39 9.11 -14.05
C GLY A 43 -17.66 7.61 -13.83
N GLU A 44 -17.14 6.72 -14.66
CA GLU A 44 -17.28 5.27 -14.48
C GLU A 44 -16.30 4.78 -13.40
N PRO A 45 -16.66 3.80 -12.55
CA PRO A 45 -15.73 3.23 -11.59
C PRO A 45 -14.48 2.68 -12.27
N LEU A 46 -13.31 2.92 -11.67
CA LEU A 46 -12.09 2.23 -12.10
C LEU A 46 -12.21 0.74 -11.80
N SER A 47 -11.63 -0.12 -12.65
CA SER A 47 -11.65 -1.56 -12.40
C SER A 47 -10.90 -1.89 -11.10
N ASN A 48 -11.52 -2.72 -10.27
CA ASN A 48 -10.90 -3.35 -9.10
C ASN A 48 -10.47 -4.80 -9.38
N GLU A 49 -10.37 -5.21 -10.65
CA GLU A 49 -9.78 -6.50 -11.02
C GLU A 49 -8.27 -6.48 -10.72
N PRO A 50 -7.72 -7.41 -9.92
CA PRO A 50 -6.33 -7.37 -9.46
C PRO A 50 -5.29 -7.22 -10.57
N SER A 51 -5.45 -7.92 -11.68
CA SER A 51 -4.53 -7.84 -12.82
C SER A 51 -4.60 -6.49 -13.54
N VAL A 52 -5.80 -5.91 -13.65
CA VAL A 52 -6.01 -4.58 -14.23
C VAL A 52 -5.42 -3.51 -13.31
N THR A 53 -5.72 -3.57 -12.01
CA THR A 53 -5.12 -2.67 -11.01
C THR A 53 -3.60 -2.76 -11.04
N ALA A 54 -3.01 -3.96 -11.03
CA ALA A 54 -1.56 -4.14 -11.13
C ALA A 54 -0.98 -3.51 -12.41
N SER A 55 -1.63 -3.68 -13.57
CA SER A 55 -1.16 -3.10 -14.84
C SER A 55 -1.15 -1.56 -14.86
N GLN A 56 -1.91 -0.92 -13.97
CA GLN A 56 -2.00 0.54 -13.86
C GLN A 56 -1.02 1.13 -12.85
N LEU A 57 -0.35 0.28 -12.05
CA LEU A 57 0.63 0.72 -11.06
C LEU A 57 2.03 0.80 -11.68
N ALA A 58 2.76 1.86 -11.38
CA ALA A 58 4.06 2.13 -11.98
C ALA A 58 5.17 1.29 -11.33
N VAL A 59 5.78 0.36 -12.08
CA VAL A 59 7.03 -0.31 -11.71
C VAL A 59 8.18 0.70 -11.71
N LYS A 60 9.11 0.56 -10.76
CA LYS A 60 10.32 1.39 -10.67
C LYS A 60 11.54 0.50 -10.42
N GLU A 61 12.44 0.42 -11.39
CA GLU A 61 13.67 -0.36 -11.29
C GLU A 61 14.79 0.44 -10.63
N ALA A 62 15.48 -0.16 -9.65
CA ALA A 62 16.74 0.38 -9.12
C ALA A 62 17.84 0.24 -10.17
N LYS A 63 18.61 1.30 -10.41
CA LYS A 63 19.74 1.28 -11.37
C LYS A 63 21.08 1.09 -10.66
N ARG A 64 21.14 1.44 -9.38
CA ARG A 64 22.32 1.33 -8.52
C ARG A 64 21.88 1.10 -7.07
N GLU A 65 22.83 0.65 -6.25
CA GLU A 65 22.62 0.48 -4.83
C GLU A 65 22.13 1.78 -4.17
N GLY A 66 21.12 1.65 -3.30
CA GLY A 66 20.49 2.79 -2.63
C GLY A 66 19.49 3.58 -3.49
N ASP A 67 19.23 3.21 -4.74
CA ASP A 67 18.10 3.79 -5.48
C ASP A 67 16.76 3.32 -4.88
N SER A 68 15.75 4.19 -4.91
CA SER A 68 14.37 3.79 -4.66
C SER A 68 13.84 2.91 -5.79
N TRP A 69 12.98 1.96 -5.45
CA TRP A 69 12.44 0.97 -6.37
C TRP A 69 11.04 0.53 -5.95
N ARG A 70 10.28 0.02 -6.91
CA ARG A 70 8.94 -0.53 -6.72
C ARG A 70 8.75 -1.76 -7.60
N LYS A 71 8.39 -2.87 -6.97
CA LYS A 71 7.84 -4.04 -7.66
C LYS A 71 6.32 -3.97 -7.62
N VAL A 72 5.70 -4.45 -8.69
CA VAL A 72 4.24 -4.61 -8.81
C VAL A 72 3.96 -6.07 -9.13
N THR A 73 3.04 -6.68 -8.39
CA THR A 73 2.66 -8.09 -8.52
C THR A 73 1.18 -8.27 -8.21
N THR A 74 0.69 -9.49 -8.37
CA THR A 74 -0.52 -9.98 -7.71
C THR A 74 -0.15 -10.97 -6.61
N VAL A 75 -0.99 -11.07 -5.57
CA VAL A 75 -0.86 -12.03 -4.48
C VAL A 75 -2.23 -12.66 -4.20
N ASP A 76 -2.25 -13.94 -3.85
CA ASP A 76 -3.46 -14.61 -3.36
C ASP A 76 -3.56 -14.49 -1.84
N ILE A 77 -4.65 -13.89 -1.35
CA ILE A 77 -4.93 -13.77 0.08
C ILE A 77 -5.85 -14.92 0.49
N PRO A 78 -5.45 -15.78 1.45
CA PRO A 78 -6.27 -16.91 1.89
C PRO A 78 -7.68 -16.48 2.31
N GLY A 79 -8.71 -17.14 1.77
CA GLY A 79 -10.11 -16.83 2.09
C GLY A 79 -10.66 -15.51 1.52
N VAL A 80 -9.87 -14.79 0.72
CA VAL A 80 -10.28 -13.55 0.04
C VAL A 80 -10.10 -13.65 -1.47
N GLY A 81 -8.96 -14.20 -1.93
CA GLY A 81 -8.63 -14.33 -3.35
C GLY A 81 -7.53 -13.36 -3.79
N PRO A 82 -7.37 -13.16 -5.11
CA PRO A 82 -6.26 -12.38 -5.67
C PRO A 82 -6.41 -10.88 -5.34
N ALA A 83 -5.27 -10.22 -5.14
CA ALA A 83 -5.15 -8.79 -4.91
C ALA A 83 -3.91 -8.23 -5.62
N ALA A 84 -3.97 -6.99 -6.09
CA ALA A 84 -2.79 -6.31 -6.61
C ALA A 84 -1.89 -5.89 -5.42
N ARG A 85 -0.57 -5.93 -5.60
CA ARG A 85 0.38 -5.53 -4.57
C ARG A 85 1.55 -4.75 -5.16
N THR A 86 1.94 -3.70 -4.45
CA THR A 86 3.24 -3.05 -4.63
C THR A 86 4.10 -3.27 -3.41
N HIS A 87 5.41 -3.36 -3.60
CA HIS A 87 6.36 -3.25 -2.50
C HIS A 87 7.69 -2.70 -2.97
N GLY A 88 8.40 -2.01 -2.08
CA GLY A 88 9.73 -1.47 -2.37
C GLY A 88 10.21 -0.39 -1.41
N ILE A 89 11.26 0.30 -1.81
CA ILE A 89 11.81 1.46 -1.11
C ILE A 89 11.44 2.70 -1.91
N GLU A 90 10.72 3.63 -1.30
CA GLU A 90 10.15 4.79 -1.96
C GLU A 90 10.70 6.10 -1.41
N ASP A 91 10.85 7.07 -2.30
CA ASP A 91 11.06 8.47 -1.93
C ASP A 91 9.69 9.17 -1.99
N ILE A 92 9.07 9.37 -0.84
CA ILE A 92 7.71 9.90 -0.72
C ILE A 92 7.79 11.41 -0.56
N ALA A 93 7.21 12.16 -1.48
CA ALA A 93 7.14 13.62 -1.39
C ALA A 93 6.35 14.05 -0.14
N VAL A 94 6.85 15.05 0.57
CA VAL A 94 6.15 15.64 1.72
C VAL A 94 5.09 16.62 1.18
N PRO A 95 3.78 16.38 1.42
CA PRO A 95 2.74 17.25 0.91
C PRO A 95 2.88 18.69 1.43
N GLY A 96 2.76 19.67 0.53
CA GLY A 96 2.84 21.09 0.89
C GLY A 96 4.25 21.60 1.21
N ASP A 97 5.29 20.79 0.99
CA ASP A 97 6.66 21.21 1.17
C ASP A 97 7.20 21.93 -0.08
N GLU A 98 7.39 23.24 0.01
CA GLU A 98 7.90 24.09 -1.09
C GLU A 98 9.34 23.76 -1.50
N LEU A 99 10.06 22.97 -0.70
CA LEU A 99 11.43 22.54 -0.97
C LEU A 99 11.51 21.18 -1.68
N ASP A 100 10.38 20.60 -2.07
CA ASP A 100 10.28 19.28 -2.73
C ASP A 100 11.04 18.17 -2.00
N ARG A 101 11.09 18.21 -0.65
CA ARG A 101 11.79 17.16 0.11
C ARG A 101 11.01 15.87 0.07
N THR A 102 11.76 14.78 0.17
CA THR A 102 11.20 13.43 0.23
C THR A 102 11.58 12.75 1.53
N VAL A 103 10.70 11.86 1.99
CA VAL A 103 10.97 10.90 3.06
C VAL A 103 11.17 9.54 2.41
N ARG A 104 12.33 8.93 2.68
CA ARG A 104 12.59 7.57 2.24
C ARG A 104 11.97 6.56 3.19
N ALA A 105 11.20 5.62 2.65
CA ALA A 105 10.54 4.59 3.43
C ALA A 105 10.48 3.25 2.68
N VAL A 106 10.49 2.16 3.43
CA VAL A 106 10.00 0.86 2.99
C VAL A 106 8.48 0.97 2.90
N LEU A 107 7.88 0.54 1.78
CA LEU A 107 6.44 0.62 1.55
C LEU A 107 5.94 -0.70 0.95
N MET A 108 4.82 -1.22 1.46
CA MET A 108 4.04 -2.28 0.82
C MET A 108 2.57 -1.89 0.81
N GLN A 109 1.90 -2.04 -0.34
CA GLN A 109 0.47 -1.73 -0.47
C GLN A 109 -0.24 -2.89 -1.15
N THR A 110 -1.33 -3.37 -0.55
CA THR A 110 -2.17 -4.44 -1.11
C THR A 110 -3.56 -3.88 -1.38
N TYR A 111 -4.01 -3.98 -2.63
CA TYR A 111 -5.29 -3.47 -3.12
C TYR A 111 -6.27 -4.62 -3.22
N ILE A 112 -7.08 -4.81 -2.18
CA ILE A 112 -7.98 -5.95 -2.02
C ILE A 112 -9.36 -5.59 -2.55
N PRO A 113 -9.90 -6.25 -3.59
CA PRO A 113 -11.24 -5.96 -4.10
C PRO A 113 -12.30 -6.16 -3.01
N VAL A 114 -13.23 -5.21 -2.88
CA VAL A 114 -14.33 -5.32 -1.91
C VAL A 114 -15.50 -6.12 -2.52
N PRO A 115 -15.90 -7.26 -1.93
CA PRO A 115 -16.97 -8.09 -2.46
C PRO A 115 -18.27 -7.30 -2.68
N GLY A 116 -18.84 -7.42 -3.88
CA GLY A 116 -20.09 -6.76 -4.26
C GLY A 116 -20.02 -5.24 -4.43
N GLN A 117 -18.83 -4.62 -4.34
CA GLN A 117 -18.65 -3.18 -4.55
C GLN A 117 -17.70 -2.93 -5.72
N GLU A 118 -18.27 -2.68 -6.89
CA GLU A 118 -17.52 -2.41 -8.12
C GLU A 118 -16.62 -1.17 -7.96
N GLY A 119 -15.37 -1.30 -8.40
CA GLY A 119 -14.36 -0.24 -8.35
C GLY A 119 -13.94 0.23 -6.95
N LYS A 120 -14.29 -0.55 -5.91
CA LYS A 120 -13.83 -0.33 -4.55
C LYS A 120 -12.80 -1.38 -4.14
N VAL A 121 -11.76 -0.91 -3.44
CA VAL A 121 -10.71 -1.73 -2.84
C VAL A 121 -10.49 -1.34 -1.38
N ALA A 122 -10.23 -2.32 -0.52
CA ALA A 122 -9.58 -2.10 0.75
C ALA A 122 -8.06 -2.02 0.48
N LEU A 123 -7.50 -0.83 0.68
CA LEU A 123 -6.07 -0.58 0.59
C LEU A 123 -5.42 -0.85 1.95
N VAL A 124 -4.72 -1.97 2.06
CA VAL A 124 -3.87 -2.27 3.21
C VAL A 124 -2.47 -1.74 2.90
N ALA A 125 -2.04 -0.68 3.57
CA ALA A 125 -0.75 -0.04 3.34
C ALA A 125 0.15 -0.13 4.57
N GLY A 126 1.39 -0.53 4.38
CA GLY A 126 2.40 -0.62 5.42
C GLY A 126 3.62 0.21 5.07
N SER A 127 4.18 0.91 6.07
CA SER A 127 5.43 1.64 5.90
C SER A 127 6.39 1.54 7.09
N SER A 128 7.69 1.69 6.83
CA SER A 128 8.75 1.83 7.83
C SER A 128 9.85 2.76 7.33
N GLN A 129 10.53 3.47 8.22
CA GLN A 129 11.72 4.26 7.91
C GLN A 129 13.04 3.50 8.18
N VAL A 130 12.96 2.27 8.69
CA VAL A 130 14.13 1.43 8.99
C VAL A 130 14.50 0.60 7.76
N LEU A 131 15.28 1.20 6.86
CA LEU A 131 15.55 0.63 5.52
C LEU A 131 16.34 -0.69 5.57
N ASP A 132 17.22 -0.85 6.57
CA ASP A 132 18.05 -2.05 6.73
C ASP A 132 17.23 -3.30 7.06
N LEU A 133 15.96 -3.13 7.44
CA LEU A 133 15.02 -4.21 7.75
C LEU A 133 13.92 -4.37 6.69
N ALA A 134 14.13 -3.88 5.46
CA ALA A 134 13.11 -3.89 4.42
C ALA A 134 12.54 -5.29 4.14
N ASP A 135 13.39 -6.31 4.01
CA ASP A 135 12.95 -7.67 3.75
C ASP A 135 12.11 -8.22 4.92
N SER A 136 12.59 -8.05 6.16
CA SER A 136 11.85 -8.42 7.37
C SER A 136 10.50 -7.69 7.47
N PHE A 137 10.46 -6.41 7.08
CA PHE A 137 9.23 -5.63 7.03
C PHE A 137 8.24 -6.21 6.01
N PHE A 138 8.72 -6.58 4.81
CA PHE A 138 7.88 -7.20 3.79
C PHE A 138 7.31 -8.54 4.24
N ASP A 139 8.11 -9.39 4.90
CA ASP A 139 7.67 -10.69 5.42
C ASP A 139 6.60 -10.54 6.51
N ILE A 140 6.84 -9.66 7.49
CA ILE A 140 5.88 -9.39 8.56
C ILE A 140 4.58 -8.81 7.98
N PHE A 141 4.68 -7.86 7.04
CA PHE A 141 3.51 -7.24 6.46
C PHE A 141 2.72 -8.21 5.55
N ASP A 142 3.39 -9.11 4.85
CA ASP A 142 2.73 -10.19 4.14
C ASP A 142 1.98 -11.10 5.12
N ALA A 143 2.61 -11.50 6.22
CA ALA A 143 1.97 -12.30 7.27
C ALA A 143 0.71 -11.60 7.82
N ILE A 144 0.79 -10.31 8.15
CA ILE A 144 -0.36 -9.51 8.60
C ILE A 144 -1.45 -9.44 7.51
N THR A 145 -1.08 -9.14 6.27
CA THR A 145 -2.07 -9.01 5.18
C THR A 145 -2.71 -10.37 4.85
N SER A 146 -2.00 -11.48 5.04
CA SER A 146 -2.53 -12.84 4.84
C SER A 146 -3.65 -13.20 5.82
N THR A 147 -3.76 -12.50 6.95
CA THR A 147 -4.86 -12.65 7.91
C THR A 147 -6.07 -11.77 7.60
N PHE A 148 -6.01 -10.92 6.56
CA PHE A 148 -7.12 -10.04 6.20
C PHE A 148 -8.36 -10.85 5.82
N ARG A 149 -9.51 -10.55 6.44
CA ARG A 149 -10.80 -11.19 6.12
C ARG A 149 -11.89 -10.13 6.10
N PHE A 150 -12.87 -10.31 5.22
CA PHE A 150 -14.16 -9.62 5.33
C PHE A 150 -15.02 -10.38 6.35
N THR A 151 -15.65 -9.64 7.27
CA THR A 151 -16.58 -10.19 8.27
C THR A 151 -17.98 -9.66 8.04
N SER A 152 -18.99 -10.48 8.32
CA SER A 152 -20.42 -10.15 8.25
C SER A 152 -20.93 -9.44 9.50
#